data_AF-A0A1G2Z2E6-F1
#
_entry.id   AF-A0A1G2Z2E6-F1
#
_cell.length_a   1.000
_cell.length_b   1.000
_cell.length_c   1.000
_cell.angle_alpha   90.00
_cell.angle_beta   90.00
_cell.angle_gamma   90.00
#
_symmetry.space_group_name_H-M   'P 1'
#
loop_
_entity.id
_entity.type
_entity.pdbx_description
1 polymer ?
#
loop_
_entity_poly.entity_id
_entity_poly.type
_entity_poly.pdbx_seq_one_letter_code
_entity_poly.pdbx_strand_id
1 'polypeptide(L)' 'MGQADVPDSTQHSFSICVGDEPELNFGGRLNPDGQGFAVFGRVVKGMDIVHKIHARPAQAHQLTPPIRIQGVRMLAE' A
#
# COMPACT_ATOMS: atom_id res chain seq x y z
N MET A 1 6.06 -3.64 0.46
CA MET A 1 6.06 -4.06 1.87
C MET A 1 7.07 -5.17 2.07
N GLY A 2 8.22 -4.83 2.66
CA GLY A 2 9.02 -5.80 3.39
C GLY A 2 8.22 -6.41 4.54
N GLN A 3 8.60 -7.61 4.98
CA GLN A 3 8.09 -8.17 6.23
C GLN A 3 8.49 -7.24 7.38
N ALA A 4 7.60 -7.08 8.37
CA ALA A 4 7.76 -6.19 9.52
C ALA A 4 9.06 -6.45 10.34
N ASP A 5 9.71 -7.59 10.15
CA ASP A 5 10.86 -8.03 10.94
C ASP A 5 12.23 -7.72 10.31
N VAL A 6 12.27 -7.16 9.09
CA VAL A 6 13.55 -6.82 8.41
C VAL A 6 13.49 -5.40 7.85
N PRO A 7 14.10 -4.42 8.54
CA PRO A 7 14.37 -3.09 7.99
C PRO A 7 15.07 -3.21 6.63
N ASP A 8 14.73 -2.34 5.68
CA ASP A 8 15.29 -2.33 4.32
C ASP A 8 15.01 -3.56 3.43
N SER A 9 14.09 -4.46 3.82
CA SER A 9 13.69 -5.62 3.00
C SER A 9 12.70 -5.32 1.87
N THR A 10 12.29 -4.07 1.68
CA THR A 10 11.29 -3.70 0.66
C THR A 10 11.96 -3.61 -0.71
N GLN A 11 11.82 -4.64 -1.54
CA GLN A 11 12.48 -4.63 -2.85
C GLN A 11 11.59 -4.07 -3.98
N HIS A 12 10.30 -4.44 -4.10
CA HIS A 12 9.50 -4.07 -5.30
C HIS A 12 7.98 -3.84 -5.08
N SER A 13 7.49 -3.59 -3.87
CA SER A 13 6.03 -3.46 -3.61
C SER A 13 5.66 -2.22 -2.80
N PHE A 14 4.51 -1.61 -3.14
CA PHE A 14 3.91 -0.46 -2.47
C PHE A 14 2.47 -0.76 -2.02
N SER A 15 1.93 0.10 -1.16
CA SER A 15 0.54 0.07 -0.70
C SER A 15 -0.13 1.43 -0.88
N ILE A 16 -1.46 1.44 -0.86
CA ILE A 16 -2.28 2.66 -0.83
C ILE A 16 -3.20 2.53 0.39
N CYS A 17 -3.11 3.47 1.32
CA CYS A 17 -4.05 3.54 2.44
C CYS A 17 -5.44 3.92 1.89
N VAL A 18 -6.48 3.15 2.23
CA VAL A 18 -7.88 3.41 1.82
C VAL A 18 -8.64 4.27 2.84
N GLY A 19 -8.01 4.53 3.99
CA GLY A 19 -8.49 5.39 5.06
C GLY A 19 -7.33 5.77 5.99
N ASP A 20 -7.65 6.37 7.13
CA ASP A 20 -6.65 6.71 8.14
C ASP A 20 -6.21 5.46 8.89
N GLU A 21 -4.93 5.12 8.76
CA GLU A 21 -4.32 3.94 9.41
C GLU A 21 -3.19 4.38 10.35
N PRO A 22 -3.51 4.99 11.51
CA PRO A 22 -2.51 5.60 12.39
C PRO A 22 -1.49 4.59 12.95
N GLU A 23 -1.86 3.31 13.01
CA GLU A 23 -0.98 2.22 13.44
C GLU A 23 0.18 1.94 12.46
N LEU A 24 0.12 2.46 11.23
CA LEU A 24 1.19 2.39 10.24
C LEU A 24 2.22 3.52 10.36
N ASN A 25 1.92 4.54 11.16
CA ASN A 25 2.81 5.68 11.34
C ASN A 25 4.06 5.27 12.15
N PHE A 26 5.09 6.12 12.09
CA PHE A 26 6.19 6.06 13.05
C PHE A 26 5.65 6.19 14.48
N GLY A 27 6.02 5.24 15.35
CA GLY A 27 5.48 5.07 16.70
C GLY A 27 4.15 4.30 16.78
N GLY A 28 3.60 3.84 15.65
CA GLY A 28 2.41 2.99 15.58
C GLY A 28 2.69 1.55 16.00
N ARG A 29 1.63 0.78 16.27
CA ARG A 29 1.74 -0.56 16.88
C ARG A 29 1.85 -1.70 15.89
N LEU A 30 1.74 -1.44 14.58
CA LEU A 30 1.76 -2.54 13.61
C LEU A 30 3.13 -3.22 13.55
N ASN A 31 4.21 -2.43 13.54
CA ASN A 31 5.57 -2.94 13.50
C ASN A 31 6.14 -2.93 14.94
N PRO A 32 6.65 -4.06 15.46
CA PRO A 32 7.17 -4.14 16.82
C PRO A 32 8.31 -3.16 17.13
N ASP A 33 9.06 -2.74 16.12
CA ASP A 33 10.14 -1.76 16.21
C ASP A 33 9.65 -0.30 16.25
N GLY A 34 8.35 -0.06 16.01
CA GLY A 34 7.75 1.26 15.95
C GLY A 34 8.17 2.09 14.72
N GLN A 35 8.86 1.53 13.74
CA GLN A 35 9.35 2.32 12.59
C GLN A 35 8.23 2.71 11.63
N GLY A 36 7.12 1.96 11.62
CA GLY A 36 6.01 2.18 10.70
C GLY A 36 6.40 2.01 9.23
N PHE A 37 5.69 2.70 8.34
CA PHE A 37 5.95 2.68 6.90
C PHE A 37 6.13 4.10 6.35
N ALA A 38 7.14 4.29 5.50
CA ALA A 38 7.40 5.58 4.86
C ALA A 38 6.34 5.90 3.79
N VAL A 39 5.69 7.07 3.92
CA VAL A 39 4.82 7.63 2.89
C VAL A 39 5.64 8.46 1.91
N PHE A 40 5.58 8.14 0.63
CA PHE A 40 6.34 8.82 -0.44
C PHE A 40 5.45 9.50 -1.49
N GLY A 41 4.12 9.49 -1.30
CA GLY A 41 3.19 10.10 -2.25
C GLY A 41 1.73 9.97 -1.83
N ARG A 42 0.84 10.50 -2.66
CA ARG A 42 -0.62 10.41 -2.47
C ARG A 42 -1.33 10.24 -3.81
N VAL A 43 -2.48 9.57 -3.79
CA VAL A 43 -3.37 9.46 -4.96
C VAL A 43 -4.06 10.81 -5.17
N VAL A 44 -3.70 11.51 -6.26
CA VAL A 44 -4.31 12.81 -6.60
C VAL A 44 -5.56 12.70 -7.47
N LYS A 45 -5.74 11.57 -8.15
CA LYS A 45 -6.91 11.25 -9.00
C LYS A 45 -7.15 9.74 -8.97
N GLY A 46 -8.42 9.33 -9.08
CA GLY A 46 -8.79 7.90 -9.18
C GLY A 46 -8.91 7.15 -7.86
N MET A 47 -9.12 7.84 -6.74
CA MET A 47 -9.35 7.16 -5.45
C MET A 47 -10.64 6.31 -5.45
N ASP A 48 -11.64 6.69 -6.26
CA ASP A 48 -12.82 5.86 -6.50
C ASP A 48 -12.47 4.50 -7.15
N ILE A 49 -11.45 4.46 -8.00
CA ILE A 49 -10.93 3.21 -8.58
C ILE A 49 -10.24 2.38 -7.51
N VAL A 50 -9.43 3.00 -6.64
CA VAL A 50 -8.81 2.32 -5.50
C VAL A 50 -9.89 1.68 -4.61
N HIS A 51 -10.97 2.41 -4.31
CA HIS A 51 -12.08 1.87 -3.51
C HIS A 51 -12.78 0.70 -4.22
N LYS A 52 -12.99 0.80 -5.54
CA LYS A 52 -13.55 -0.31 -6.34
C LYS A 52 -12.65 -1.55 -6.31
N ILE A 53 -11.33 -1.37 -6.37
CA ILE A 53 -10.35 -2.46 -6.27
C ILE A 53 -10.40 -3.09 -4.87
N HIS A 54 -10.42 -2.27 -3.82
CA HIS A 54 -10.46 -2.73 -2.43
C HIS A 54 -11.71 -3.55 -2.11
N ALA A 55 -12.85 -3.21 -2.71
CA ALA A 55 -14.12 -3.94 -2.51
C ALA A 55 -14.23 -5.27 -3.30
N ARG A 56 -13.20 -5.68 -4.04
CA ARG A 56 -13.23 -6.91 -4.86
C ARG A 56 -13.09 -8.17 -3.98
N PRO A 57 -13.58 -9.33 -4.45
CA PRO A 57 -13.36 -10.59 -3.74
C PRO A 57 -11.87 -10.85 -3.54
N ALA A 58 -11.53 -11.30 -2.33
CA ALA A 58 -10.18 -11.67 -1.94
C ALA A 58 -10.22 -12.97 -1.13
N GLN A 59 -9.16 -13.76 -1.27
CA GLN A 59 -8.85 -14.83 -0.34
C GLN A 59 -7.68 -14.37 0.53
N ALA A 60 -7.93 -14.22 1.83
CA ALA A 60 -7.02 -13.53 2.75
C ALA A 60 -6.63 -12.15 2.19
N HIS A 61 -5.36 -11.95 1.87
CA HIS A 61 -4.81 -10.67 1.41
C HIS A 61 -4.62 -10.60 -0.11
N GLN A 62 -5.13 -11.58 -0.87
CA GLN A 62 -4.95 -11.66 -2.32
C GLN A 62 -6.28 -11.60 -3.06
N LEU A 63 -6.43 -10.65 -3.97
CA LEU A 63 -7.60 -10.51 -4.84
C LEU A 63 -7.79 -11.74 -5.73
N THR A 64 -9.04 -12.19 -5.86
CA THR A 64 -9.43 -13.34 -6.68
C THR A 64 -10.56 -12.93 -7.64
N PRO A 65 -10.26 -12.70 -8.93
CA PRO A 65 -8.96 -12.78 -9.59
C PRO A 65 -8.02 -11.59 -9.28
N PRO A 66 -6.68 -11.75 -9.50
CA PRO A 66 -5.73 -10.67 -9.38
C PRO A 66 -5.99 -9.52 -10.37
N ILE A 67 -5.71 -8.29 -9.95
CA ILE A 67 -5.77 -7.10 -10.80
C ILE A 67 -4.35 -6.70 -11.19
N ARG A 68 -4.07 -6.67 -12.50
CA ARG A 68 -2.74 -6.32 -13.03
C ARG A 68 -2.63 -4.82 -13.28
N ILE A 69 -1.52 -4.22 -12.86
CA ILE A 69 -1.09 -2.91 -13.35
C ILE A 69 -0.58 -3.11 -14.78
N GLN A 70 -1.26 -2.50 -15.76
CA GLN A 70 -0.95 -2.71 -17.18
C GLN A 70 0.27 -1.92 -17.66
N GLY A 71 0.57 -0.79 -17.02
CA GLY A 71 1.71 0.06 -17.34
C GLY A 71 1.83 1.22 -16.37
N VAL A 72 3.01 1.82 -16.34
CA VAL A 72 3.32 3.01 -15.54
C VAL A 72 3.91 4.05 -16.48
N ARG A 73 3.50 5.31 -16.31
CA ARG A 73 4.02 6.45 -17.06
C ARG A 73 4.36 7.58 -16.10
N MET A 74 5.59 8.08 -16.21
CA MET A 74 5.95 9.37 -15.64
C MET A 74 5.32 10.46 -16.51
N LEU A 75 4.51 11.31 -15.89
CA LEU A 75 3.98 12.50 -16.55
C LEU A 75 5.05 13.59 -16.47
N ALA A 76 5.33 14.24 -17.59
CA ALA A 76 6.12 15.46 -17.58
C ALA A 76 5.32 16.55 -16.85
N GLU A 77 6.04 17.42 -16.14
CA GLU A 77 5.47 18.62 -15.50
C GLU A 77 4.96 19.62 -16.54
#